data_AF-A0A3N4LW90-F1
#
_entry.id   AF-A0A3N4LW90-F1
#
_cell.length_a   1.000
_cell.length_b   1.000
_cell.length_c   1.000
_cell.angle_alpha   90.00
_cell.angle_beta   90.00
_cell.angle_gamma   90.00
#
_symmetry.space_group_name_H-M   'P 1'
#
loop_
_entity.id
_entity.type
_entity.pdbx_description
1 polymer ?
#
loop_
_entity_poly.entity_id
_entity_poly.type
_entity_poly.pdbx_seq_one_letter_code
_entity_poly.pdbx_strand_id
1 'polypeptide(L)'
;MVYKILHFAQIPHDGEIKDLDADLIAYASSTSLLWFEFLYAKIFPRETEAVCRIAVDKASLEALAISSRAALDWRSAIETPGASPDKIREALLQTRCRTPLTGGVDVVYTGRADYAVALRDPTSQRLTSYLILVEAKRDSEFNKARSQVLGYAACIWEARRAKGVRLDCTIYGVVTDGLRWQVVMINHHGVVQEGELLDERLEGWAVILRMLVAVINRAAQLQTPNNFPAKSNSEEESTSMDDGDVLHSPKTFYEDETNEENSEAGEKS
;
A
#
# COMPACT_ATOMS: atom_id res chain seq x y z
N MET A 1 -21.69 -3.74 11.89
CA MET A 1 -20.24 -4.07 11.91
C MET A 1 -19.71 -3.79 10.51
N VAL A 2 -18.88 -2.76 10.32
CA VAL A 2 -18.35 -2.39 9.00
C VAL A 2 -17.11 -3.25 8.74
N TYR A 3 -17.15 -4.11 7.71
CA TYR A 3 -15.99 -4.90 7.29
C TYR A 3 -14.97 -3.98 6.60
N LYS A 4 -13.72 -3.95 7.07
CA LYS A 4 -12.61 -3.29 6.36
C LYS A 4 -12.02 -4.29 5.38
N ILE A 5 -11.99 -3.95 4.09
CA ILE A 5 -11.31 -4.75 3.08
C ILE A 5 -9.87 -4.25 2.98
N LEU A 6 -8.91 -5.07 3.41
CA LEU A 6 -7.48 -4.83 3.25
C LEU A 6 -7.03 -5.45 1.93
N HIS A 7 -6.29 -4.71 1.12
CA HIS A 7 -5.77 -5.19 -0.16
C HIS A 7 -4.24 -5.20 -0.17
N PHE A 8 -3.67 -6.28 -0.72
CA PHE A 8 -2.26 -6.38 -1.07
C PHE A 8 -2.08 -6.10 -2.56
N ALA A 9 -1.05 -5.33 -2.92
CA ALA A 9 -0.69 -5.08 -4.30
C ALA A 9 0.77 -5.45 -4.52
N GLN A 10 1.04 -6.42 -5.40
CA GLN A 10 2.36 -6.59 -6.01
C GLN A 10 2.42 -5.70 -7.25
N ILE A 11 3.48 -4.89 -7.38
CA ILE A 11 3.60 -3.98 -8.51
C ILE A 11 4.64 -4.53 -9.52
N PRO A 12 4.22 -5.05 -10.68
CA PRO A 12 5.10 -5.82 -11.57
C PRO A 12 6.21 -4.97 -12.18
N HIS A 13 7.43 -5.50 -12.26
CA HIS A 13 8.58 -4.90 -12.97
C HIS A 13 8.55 -5.15 -14.48
N ASP A 14 8.98 -4.15 -15.26
CA ASP A 14 9.20 -4.34 -16.69
C ASP A 14 10.48 -5.16 -16.87
N GLY A 15 10.36 -6.37 -17.43
CA GLY A 15 11.49 -7.26 -17.70
C GLY A 15 11.67 -8.45 -16.76
N GLU A 16 10.77 -8.67 -15.78
CA GLU A 16 10.83 -9.88 -14.94
C GLU A 16 10.30 -11.14 -15.64
N ILE A 17 10.90 -12.26 -15.25
CA ILE A 17 10.64 -13.64 -15.70
C ILE A 17 9.13 -13.84 -15.81
N LYS A 18 8.65 -14.08 -17.04
CA LYS A 18 7.22 -14.33 -17.34
C LYS A 18 6.66 -15.56 -16.61
N ASP A 19 7.56 -16.38 -16.08
CA ASP A 19 7.31 -17.58 -15.32
C ASP A 19 7.77 -17.38 -13.87
N LEU A 20 7.03 -16.58 -13.08
CA LEU A 20 6.96 -16.90 -11.66
C LEU A 20 6.38 -18.31 -11.61
N ASP A 21 7.20 -19.29 -11.22
CA ASP A 21 6.82 -20.70 -11.13
C ASP A 21 5.66 -20.81 -10.14
N ALA A 22 4.44 -20.83 -10.69
CA ALA A 22 3.21 -20.85 -9.92
C ALA A 22 3.12 -22.11 -9.05
N ASP A 23 3.75 -23.20 -9.50
CA ASP A 23 3.83 -24.45 -8.76
C ASP A 23 4.77 -24.29 -7.56
N LEU A 24 5.88 -23.56 -7.71
CA LEU A 24 6.79 -23.26 -6.59
C LEU A 24 6.14 -22.39 -5.51
N ILE A 25 5.34 -21.39 -5.89
CA ILE A 25 4.60 -20.53 -4.95
C ILE A 25 3.48 -21.31 -4.26
N ALA A 26 2.71 -22.09 -5.03
CA ALA A 26 1.66 -22.95 -4.49
C ALA A 26 2.24 -23.96 -3.51
N TYR A 27 3.38 -24.57 -3.84
CA TYR A 27 4.10 -25.54 -3.01
C TYR A 27 4.69 -24.92 -1.74
N ALA A 28 5.29 -23.73 -1.84
CA ALA A 28 5.79 -22.95 -0.70
C ALA A 28 4.67 -22.48 0.25
N SER A 29 3.46 -22.30 -0.29
CA SER A 29 2.26 -21.88 0.45
C SER A 29 1.46 -23.05 1.02
N SER A 30 1.55 -24.26 0.43
CA SER A 30 0.84 -25.47 0.87
C SER A 30 1.63 -26.33 1.87
N THR A 31 2.91 -26.02 2.09
CA THR A 31 3.78 -26.77 2.99
C THR A 31 3.89 -26.11 4.36
N SER A 32 4.16 -26.93 5.38
CA SER A 32 4.47 -26.49 6.75
C SER A 32 5.46 -25.31 6.73
N LEU A 33 5.24 -24.33 7.62
CA LEU A 33 6.09 -23.13 7.72
C LEU A 33 7.58 -23.47 7.89
N LEU A 34 7.87 -24.58 8.58
CA LEU A 34 9.22 -25.15 8.71
C LEU A 34 9.86 -25.49 7.36
N TRP A 35 9.06 -25.89 6.37
CA TRP A 35 9.52 -26.22 5.03
C TRP A 35 9.86 -24.98 4.23
N PHE A 36 9.05 -23.92 4.33
CA PHE A 36 9.39 -22.63 3.73
C PHE A 36 10.64 -22.04 4.36
N GLU A 37 10.72 -21.94 5.69
CA GLU A 37 11.90 -21.45 6.39
C GLU A 37 13.15 -22.25 5.99
N PHE A 38 13.03 -23.58 5.93
CA PHE A 38 14.12 -24.44 5.50
C PHE A 38 14.54 -24.19 4.04
N LEU A 39 13.60 -24.24 3.09
CA LEU A 39 13.90 -24.00 1.68
C LEU A 39 14.46 -22.60 1.45
N TYR A 40 13.84 -21.61 2.05
CA TYR A 40 14.17 -20.20 1.92
C TYR A 40 15.57 -19.90 2.47
N ALA A 41 15.86 -20.37 3.67
CA ALA A 41 17.14 -20.10 4.32
C ALA A 41 18.29 -20.98 3.78
N LYS A 42 18.00 -22.18 3.24
CA LYS A 42 19.05 -23.17 2.90
C LYS A 42 19.21 -23.45 1.41
N ILE A 43 18.19 -23.24 0.59
CA ILE A 43 18.19 -23.72 -0.81
C ILE A 43 18.21 -22.56 -1.81
N PHE A 44 17.47 -21.48 -1.56
CA PHE A 44 17.39 -20.42 -2.55
C PHE A 44 18.63 -19.51 -2.56
N PRO A 45 19.25 -19.27 -3.73
CA PRO A 45 20.32 -18.30 -3.85
C PRO A 45 19.75 -16.89 -3.66
N ARG A 46 19.99 -16.30 -2.48
CA ARG A 46 19.51 -14.97 -2.06
C ARG A 46 20.24 -13.80 -2.77
N GLU A 47 20.93 -14.11 -3.85
CA GLU A 47 21.65 -13.14 -4.67
C GLU A 47 20.70 -12.33 -5.56
N THR A 48 19.45 -12.81 -5.71
CA THR A 48 18.43 -12.19 -6.54
C THR A 48 17.30 -11.60 -5.70
N GLU A 49 16.82 -10.44 -6.16
CA GLU A 49 15.69 -9.74 -5.55
C GLU A 49 14.39 -10.57 -5.62
N ALA A 50 14.22 -11.36 -6.69
CA ALA A 50 13.06 -12.24 -6.85
C ALA A 50 12.90 -13.23 -5.68
N VAL A 51 13.99 -13.76 -5.14
CA VAL A 51 13.95 -14.62 -3.95
C VAL A 51 13.53 -13.82 -2.72
N CYS A 52 14.04 -12.61 -2.51
CA CYS A 52 13.61 -11.72 -1.41
C CYS A 52 12.09 -11.51 -1.41
N ARG A 53 11.52 -11.30 -2.60
CA ARG A 53 10.10 -11.06 -2.82
C ARG A 53 9.19 -12.23 -2.45
N ILE A 54 9.65 -13.48 -2.60
CA ILE A 54 8.87 -14.66 -2.18
C ILE A 54 8.59 -14.63 -0.66
N ALA A 55 9.57 -14.22 0.16
CA ALA A 55 9.36 -14.06 1.59
C ALA A 55 8.38 -12.92 1.90
N VAL A 56 8.41 -11.84 1.12
CA VAL A 56 7.46 -10.73 1.26
C VAL A 56 6.04 -11.15 0.93
N ASP A 57 5.85 -11.89 -0.17
CA ASP A 57 4.54 -12.43 -0.56
C ASP A 57 3.95 -13.25 0.59
N LYS A 58 4.72 -14.22 1.11
CA LYS A 58 4.27 -15.08 2.21
C LYS A 58 3.95 -14.28 3.48
N ALA A 59 4.88 -13.44 3.95
CA ALA A 59 4.71 -12.69 5.18
C ALA A 59 3.50 -11.75 5.11
N SER A 60 3.33 -11.09 3.97
CA SER A 60 2.24 -10.13 3.77
C SER A 60 0.89 -10.82 3.72
N LEU A 61 0.78 -11.95 3.01
CA LEU A 61 -0.46 -12.72 2.93
C LEU A 61 -0.87 -13.26 4.31
N GLU A 62 0.06 -13.84 5.06
CA GLU A 62 -0.20 -14.33 6.42
C GLU A 62 -0.61 -13.19 7.36
N ALA A 63 0.13 -12.07 7.34
CA ALA A 63 -0.18 -10.92 8.18
C ALA A 63 -1.55 -10.31 7.85
N LEU A 64 -1.95 -10.30 6.57
CA LEU A 64 -3.27 -9.82 6.14
C LEU A 64 -4.39 -10.78 6.52
N ALA A 65 -4.18 -12.09 6.40
CA ALA A 65 -5.14 -13.11 6.85
C ALA A 65 -5.43 -12.97 8.36
N ILE A 66 -4.39 -12.78 9.16
CA ILE A 66 -4.51 -12.54 10.60
C ILE A 66 -5.20 -11.19 10.88
N SER A 67 -4.77 -10.11 10.22
CA SER A 67 -5.32 -8.76 10.47
C SER A 67 -6.79 -8.63 10.06
N SER A 68 -7.21 -9.36 9.02
CA SER A 68 -8.60 -9.43 8.58
C SER A 68 -9.47 -10.38 9.39
N ARG A 69 -8.88 -11.12 10.35
CA ARG A 69 -9.53 -12.21 11.11
C ARG A 69 -10.01 -13.37 10.24
N ALA A 70 -9.51 -13.49 9.02
CA ALA A 70 -9.68 -14.70 8.22
C ALA A 70 -8.94 -15.89 8.87
N ALA A 71 -7.90 -15.59 9.65
CA ALA A 71 -7.17 -16.53 10.47
C ALA A 71 -7.13 -16.07 11.94
N LEU A 72 -7.17 -17.02 12.88
CA LEU A 72 -7.02 -16.72 14.31
C LEU A 72 -5.55 -16.46 14.68
N ASP A 73 -4.64 -17.15 13.99
CA ASP A 73 -3.21 -17.05 14.13
C ASP A 73 -2.53 -17.42 12.81
N TRP A 74 -1.20 -17.35 12.78
CA TRP A 74 -0.44 -17.68 11.58
C TRP A 74 -0.49 -19.17 11.22
N ARG A 75 -0.73 -20.07 12.18
CA ARG A 75 -0.84 -21.52 11.93
C ARG A 75 -2.13 -21.84 11.18
N SER A 76 -3.22 -21.19 11.57
CA SER A 76 -4.55 -21.32 10.98
C SER A 76 -4.74 -20.53 9.67
N ALA A 77 -3.85 -19.57 9.37
CA ALA A 77 -3.88 -18.81 8.11
C ALA A 77 -3.65 -19.70 6.88
N ILE A 78 -2.97 -20.84 7.05
CA ILE A 78 -2.67 -21.81 6.00
C ILE A 78 -3.81 -22.83 5.83
N GLU A 79 -4.66 -22.99 6.86
CA GLU A 79 -5.70 -24.03 6.92
C GLU A 79 -7.10 -23.53 6.53
N THR A 80 -7.25 -22.25 6.17
CA THR A 80 -8.58 -21.64 6.00
C THR A 80 -9.30 -22.16 4.74
N PRO A 81 -10.45 -22.87 4.87
CA PRO A 81 -11.17 -23.39 3.72
C PRO A 81 -11.74 -22.25 2.87
N GLY A 82 -11.28 -22.13 1.62
CA GLY A 82 -11.79 -21.15 0.65
C GLY A 82 -10.86 -19.98 0.32
N ALA A 83 -9.70 -19.88 0.98
CA ALA A 83 -8.58 -19.05 0.56
C ALA A 83 -7.72 -19.81 -0.47
N SER A 84 -8.30 -20.17 -1.61
CA SER A 84 -7.50 -20.82 -2.65
C SER A 84 -6.41 -19.86 -3.15
N PRO A 85 -5.21 -20.35 -3.47
CA PRO A 85 -4.17 -19.54 -4.11
C PRO A 85 -4.68 -18.73 -5.30
N ASP A 86 -5.65 -19.26 -6.05
CA ASP A 86 -6.29 -18.57 -7.17
C ASP A 86 -7.10 -17.33 -6.77
N LYS A 87 -7.84 -17.37 -5.64
CA LYS A 87 -8.59 -16.21 -5.15
C LYS A 87 -7.67 -15.13 -4.59
N ILE A 88 -6.58 -15.54 -3.96
CA ILE A 88 -5.52 -14.64 -3.52
C ILE A 88 -4.90 -13.97 -4.75
N ARG A 89 -4.55 -14.75 -5.77
CA ARG A 89 -4.02 -14.28 -7.07
C ARG A 89 -4.95 -13.30 -7.78
N GLU A 90 -6.25 -13.59 -7.82
CA GLU A 90 -7.24 -12.72 -8.46
C GLU A 90 -7.35 -11.36 -7.75
N ALA A 91 -7.30 -11.35 -6.41
CA ALA A 91 -7.25 -10.11 -5.63
C ALA A 91 -5.98 -9.29 -5.91
N LEU A 92 -4.82 -9.92 -6.14
CA LEU A 92 -3.58 -9.22 -6.49
C LEU A 92 -3.63 -8.62 -7.90
N LEU A 93 -4.19 -9.35 -8.87
CA LEU A 93 -4.31 -8.90 -10.27
C LEU A 93 -5.23 -7.69 -10.44
N GLN A 94 -6.30 -7.59 -9.64
CA GLN A 94 -7.23 -6.47 -9.66
C GLN A 94 -6.66 -5.18 -9.03
N THR A 95 -5.50 -5.25 -8.38
CA THR A 95 -4.96 -4.14 -7.56
C THR A 95 -3.98 -3.23 -8.32
N ARG A 96 -3.92 -3.33 -9.66
CA ARG A 96 -3.04 -2.52 -10.52
C ARG A 96 -3.53 -1.07 -10.66
N CYS A 97 -2.71 -0.10 -10.27
CA CYS A 97 -2.90 1.31 -10.61
C CYS A 97 -1.61 1.89 -11.17
N ARG A 98 -1.71 2.57 -12.32
CA ARG A 98 -0.68 3.43 -12.88
C ARG A 98 -1.17 4.87 -12.72
N THR A 99 -0.28 5.76 -12.27
CA THR A 99 -0.59 7.19 -12.18
C THR A 99 0.14 7.90 -13.33
N PRO A 100 -0.57 8.61 -14.23
CA PRO A 100 0.08 9.45 -15.23
C PRO A 100 0.53 10.79 -14.61
N LEU A 101 1.58 11.41 -15.14
CA LEU A 101 2.10 12.71 -14.70
C LEU A 101 2.38 13.64 -15.89
N THR A 102 2.07 14.92 -15.71
CA THR A 102 2.34 16.04 -16.64
C THR A 102 2.86 17.28 -15.90
N GLY A 103 4.00 17.83 -16.37
CA GLY A 103 4.29 19.26 -16.56
C GLY A 103 4.78 20.16 -15.40
N GLY A 104 6.09 20.48 -15.36
CA GLY A 104 6.69 21.64 -14.65
C GLY A 104 8.09 21.37 -14.08
N VAL A 105 9.00 22.37 -14.01
CA VAL A 105 10.40 22.22 -13.52
C VAL A 105 10.44 22.14 -11.98
N ASP A 106 9.81 21.10 -11.47
CA ASP A 106 10.08 20.48 -10.17
C ASP A 106 10.88 19.20 -10.45
N VAL A 107 11.75 18.79 -9.53
CA VAL A 107 12.39 17.46 -9.64
C VAL A 107 11.31 16.42 -9.33
N VAL A 108 10.67 15.93 -10.39
CA VAL A 108 9.66 14.87 -10.30
C VAL A 108 10.36 13.55 -10.02
N TYR A 109 10.30 13.09 -8.78
CA TYR A 109 10.74 11.75 -8.41
C TYR A 109 9.65 10.75 -8.78
N THR A 110 9.97 9.86 -9.72
CA THR A 110 9.12 8.71 -10.05
C THR A 110 9.78 7.44 -9.58
N GLY A 111 8.99 6.54 -9.01
CA GLY A 111 9.43 5.19 -8.71
C GLY A 111 8.25 4.31 -8.33
N ARG A 112 8.55 3.05 -8.05
CA ARG A 112 7.55 2.01 -7.81
C ARG A 112 8.01 1.15 -6.66
N ALA A 113 7.22 1.13 -5.59
CA ALA A 113 7.45 0.20 -4.49
C ALA A 113 7.27 -1.23 -5.00
N ASP A 114 8.02 -2.17 -4.44
CA ASP A 114 7.83 -3.59 -4.76
C ASP A 114 6.44 -4.06 -4.34
N TYR A 115 6.00 -3.63 -3.14
CA TYR A 115 4.66 -3.92 -2.63
C TYR A 115 4.02 -2.75 -1.90
N ALA A 116 2.69 -2.78 -1.86
CA ALA A 116 1.92 -1.91 -0.98
C ALA A 116 0.71 -2.64 -0.39
N VAL A 117 0.45 -2.38 0.90
CA VAL A 117 -0.82 -2.68 1.55
C VAL A 117 -1.66 -1.42 1.54
N ALA A 118 -2.91 -1.49 1.11
CA ALA A 118 -3.78 -0.32 1.01
C ALA A 118 -5.24 -0.60 1.38
N LEU A 119 -5.94 0.48 1.73
CA LEU A 119 -7.39 0.51 1.86
C LEU A 119 -8.02 0.86 0.51
N ARG A 120 -9.16 0.21 0.25
CA ARG A 120 -10.05 0.55 -0.86
C ARG A 120 -11.42 0.91 -0.32
N ASP A 121 -12.11 1.75 -1.07
CA ASP A 121 -13.53 1.97 -0.87
C ASP A 121 -14.28 0.69 -1.27
N PRO A 122 -15.12 0.12 -0.38
CA PRO A 122 -15.73 -1.18 -0.64
C PRO A 122 -16.70 -1.17 -1.82
N THR A 123 -17.29 -0.01 -2.15
CA THR A 123 -18.27 0.12 -3.22
C THR A 123 -17.62 0.37 -4.58
N SER A 124 -16.75 1.36 -4.66
CA SER A 124 -16.08 1.77 -5.91
C SER A 124 -14.79 1.02 -6.19
N GLN A 125 -14.29 0.24 -5.22
CA GLN A 125 -12.98 -0.42 -5.26
C GLN A 125 -11.81 0.55 -5.48
N ARG A 126 -12.02 1.86 -5.36
CA ARG A 126 -10.98 2.87 -5.55
C ARG A 126 -10.02 2.85 -4.37
N LEU A 127 -8.73 3.02 -4.66
CA LEU A 127 -7.70 3.17 -3.64
C LEU A 127 -7.96 4.44 -2.81
N THR A 128 -8.08 4.29 -1.49
CA THR A 128 -8.34 5.42 -0.58
C THR A 128 -7.12 5.81 0.24
N SER A 129 -6.28 4.84 0.63
CA SER A 129 -5.04 5.12 1.36
C SER A 129 -4.05 3.98 1.32
N TYR A 130 -2.77 4.29 1.15
CA TYR A 130 -1.67 3.34 1.39
C TYR A 130 -1.43 3.17 2.89
N LEU A 131 -1.44 1.94 3.39
CA LEU A 131 -1.16 1.64 4.80
C LEU A 131 0.32 1.42 5.03
N ILE A 132 0.92 0.56 4.20
CA ILE A 132 2.32 0.14 4.30
C ILE A 132 2.89 0.06 2.90
N LEU A 133 4.13 0.50 2.75
CA LEU A 133 4.97 0.24 1.59
C LEU A 133 6.02 -0.80 1.95
N VAL A 134 6.33 -1.75 1.07
CA VAL A 134 7.42 -2.70 1.29
C VAL A 134 8.39 -2.62 0.13
N GLU A 135 9.67 -2.50 0.46
CA GLU A 135 10.76 -2.58 -0.51
C GLU A 135 11.65 -3.77 -0.15
N ALA A 136 11.82 -4.66 -1.13
CA ALA A 136 12.63 -5.86 -1.00
C ALA A 136 13.89 -5.72 -1.85
N LYS A 137 15.06 -5.92 -1.27
CA LYS A 137 16.32 -5.94 -2.01
C LYS A 137 17.19 -7.08 -1.51
N ARG A 138 18.13 -7.54 -2.34
CA ARG A 138 19.17 -8.48 -1.87
C ARG A 138 19.95 -7.90 -0.69
N ASP A 139 20.55 -8.79 0.10
CA ASP A 139 21.28 -8.47 1.34
C ASP A 139 22.27 -7.29 1.18
N SER A 140 23.07 -7.30 0.12
CA SER A 140 24.06 -6.25 -0.18
C SER A 140 23.45 -4.87 -0.50
N GLU A 141 22.14 -4.80 -0.72
CA GLU A 141 21.39 -3.60 -1.10
C GLU A 141 20.30 -3.23 -0.11
N PHE A 142 20.33 -3.80 1.11
CA PHE A 142 19.35 -3.49 2.16
C PHE A 142 19.24 -1.97 2.44
N ASN A 143 20.36 -1.26 2.46
CA ASN A 143 20.36 0.20 2.63
C ASN A 143 19.72 0.95 1.46
N LYS A 144 19.77 0.39 0.23
CA LYS A 144 19.07 0.98 -0.92
C LYS A 144 17.56 0.83 -0.77
N ALA A 145 17.09 -0.34 -0.33
CA ALA A 145 15.68 -0.57 -0.02
C ALA A 145 15.16 0.46 1.00
N ARG A 146 15.97 0.73 2.05
CA ARG A 146 15.66 1.77 3.05
C ARG A 146 15.50 3.16 2.43
N SER A 147 16.45 3.60 1.61
CA SER A 147 16.35 4.90 0.95
C SER A 147 15.14 5.01 0.03
N GLN A 148 14.84 3.95 -0.73
CA GLN A 148 13.70 3.91 -1.65
C GLN A 148 12.37 3.97 -0.91
N VAL A 149 12.18 3.14 0.14
CA VAL A 149 10.92 3.14 0.89
C VAL A 149 10.69 4.47 1.60
N LEU A 150 11.74 5.14 2.11
CA LEU A 150 11.64 6.48 2.69
C LEU A 150 11.26 7.53 1.65
N GLY A 151 11.81 7.44 0.43
CA GLY A 151 11.43 8.32 -0.68
C GLY A 151 9.94 8.19 -1.02
N TYR A 152 9.45 6.96 -1.16
CA TYR A 152 8.03 6.70 -1.40
C TYR A 152 7.14 7.18 -0.24
N ALA A 153 7.53 6.90 1.00
CA ALA A 153 6.83 7.33 2.20
C ALA A 153 6.74 8.87 2.28
N ALA A 154 7.84 9.58 2.00
CA ALA A 154 7.87 11.04 2.01
C ALA A 154 6.91 11.63 0.98
N CYS A 155 6.85 11.07 -0.23
CA CYS A 155 5.90 11.51 -1.26
C CYS A 155 4.44 11.35 -0.81
N ILE A 156 4.10 10.20 -0.20
CA ILE A 156 2.74 9.95 0.30
C ILE A 156 2.41 10.85 1.49
N TRP A 157 3.35 11.03 2.40
CA TRP A 157 3.19 11.89 3.56
C TRP A 157 2.92 13.34 3.15
N GLU A 158 3.72 13.87 2.21
CA GLU A 158 3.56 15.23 1.69
C GLU A 158 2.20 15.39 0.99
N ALA A 159 1.82 14.42 0.15
CA ALA A 159 0.51 14.43 -0.51
C ALA A 159 -0.66 14.39 0.49
N ARG A 160 -0.51 13.71 1.64
CA ARG A 160 -1.51 13.71 2.71
C ARG A 160 -1.58 15.05 3.42
N ARG A 161 -0.42 15.62 3.75
CA ARG A 161 -0.28 16.91 4.41
C ARG A 161 -0.90 18.03 3.57
N ALA A 162 -0.52 18.09 2.30
CA ALA A 162 -1.00 19.11 1.35
C ALA A 162 -2.52 19.04 1.14
N LYS A 163 -3.11 17.85 1.16
CA LYS A 163 -4.57 17.68 1.07
C LYS A 163 -5.31 18.23 2.28
N GLY A 164 -4.69 18.30 3.46
CA GLY A 164 -5.27 18.86 4.69
C GLY A 164 -6.50 18.12 5.25
N VAL A 165 -6.98 17.06 4.58
CA VAL A 165 -8.21 16.37 4.99
C VAL A 165 -7.96 15.44 6.19
N ARG A 166 -6.74 14.91 6.37
CA ARG A 166 -6.45 13.92 7.43
C ARG A 166 -5.83 14.59 8.66
N LEU A 167 -6.32 14.22 9.85
CA LEU A 167 -5.70 14.61 11.12
C LEU A 167 -4.32 13.95 11.35
N ASP A 168 -4.09 12.78 10.75
CA ASP A 168 -2.81 12.07 10.85
C ASP A 168 -2.27 11.71 9.46
N CYS A 169 -1.03 12.11 9.20
CA CYS A 169 -0.33 11.88 7.94
C CYS A 169 0.65 10.69 7.99
N THR A 170 0.78 10.05 9.16
CA THR A 170 1.74 8.97 9.44
C THR A 170 1.66 7.87 8.39
N ILE A 171 2.81 7.50 7.86
CA ILE A 171 2.96 6.44 6.86
C ILE A 171 4.06 5.47 7.32
N TYR A 172 3.83 4.18 7.05
CA TYR A 172 4.76 3.12 7.40
C TYR A 172 5.40 2.54 6.14
N GLY A 173 6.67 2.18 6.26
CA GLY A 173 7.44 1.42 5.29
C GLY A 173 8.05 0.18 5.95
N VAL A 174 8.33 -0.84 5.15
CA VAL A 174 9.06 -2.04 5.55
C VAL A 174 10.20 -2.25 4.58
N VAL A 175 11.39 -2.46 5.13
CA VAL A 175 12.62 -2.76 4.40
C VAL A 175 12.97 -4.21 4.66
N THR A 176 13.26 -4.99 3.62
CA THR A 176 13.62 -6.39 3.82
C THR A 176 14.53 -6.96 2.73
N ASP A 177 15.32 -7.98 3.10
CA ASP A 177 15.99 -8.88 2.17
C ASP A 177 15.43 -10.32 2.19
N GLY A 178 14.25 -10.47 2.78
CA GLY A 178 13.59 -11.74 3.03
C GLY A 178 13.97 -12.41 4.34
N LEU A 179 15.15 -12.13 4.92
CA LEU A 179 15.53 -12.61 6.26
C LEU A 179 15.55 -11.49 7.29
N ARG A 180 16.10 -10.35 6.93
CA ARG A 180 16.11 -9.16 7.77
C ARG A 180 14.94 -8.27 7.44
N TRP A 181 14.35 -7.67 8.46
CA TRP A 181 13.14 -6.87 8.37
C TRP A 181 13.27 -5.66 9.27
N GLN A 182 12.98 -4.48 8.73
CA GLN A 182 12.97 -3.25 9.51
C GLN A 182 11.75 -2.42 9.13
N VAL A 183 11.01 -1.96 10.14
CA VAL A 183 9.96 -0.97 9.95
C VAL A 183 10.57 0.42 9.96
N VAL A 184 10.17 1.24 9.01
CA VAL A 184 10.42 2.68 9.04
C VAL A 184 9.09 3.41 9.05
N MET A 185 9.06 4.61 9.61
CA MET A 185 7.87 5.44 9.61
C MET A 185 8.23 6.91 9.47
N ILE A 186 7.36 7.65 8.81
CA ILE A 186 7.33 9.11 8.88
C ILE A 186 6.10 9.46 9.69
N ASN A 187 6.29 10.01 10.89
CA ASN A 187 5.19 10.36 11.77
C ASN A 187 4.42 11.60 11.27
N HIS A 188 3.34 11.96 11.94
CA HIS A 188 2.52 13.13 11.58
C HIS A 188 3.34 14.43 11.44
N HIS A 189 4.40 14.61 12.23
CA HIS A 189 5.26 15.80 12.21
C HIS A 189 6.35 15.75 11.13
N GLY A 190 6.39 14.71 10.29
CA GLY A 190 7.39 14.56 9.23
C GLY A 190 8.74 14.03 9.75
N VAL A 191 8.79 13.54 10.99
CA VAL A 191 10.01 12.97 11.57
C VAL A 191 10.11 11.49 11.20
N VAL A 192 11.25 11.11 10.64
CA VAL A 192 11.59 9.72 10.33
C VAL A 192 11.92 8.99 11.63
N GLN A 193 11.33 7.83 11.83
CA GLN A 193 11.64 6.91 12.94
C GLN A 193 11.83 5.51 12.39
N GLU A 194 12.67 4.73 13.05
CA GLU A 194 13.04 3.38 12.63
C GLU A 194 12.82 2.41 13.78
N GLY A 195 12.26 1.26 13.44
CA GLY A 195 12.17 0.12 14.33
C GLY A 195 13.49 -0.63 14.44
N GLU A 196 13.49 -1.57 15.37
CA GLU A 196 14.56 -2.57 15.48
C GLU A 196 14.69 -3.38 14.19
N LEU A 197 15.93 -3.71 13.83
CA LEU A 197 16.21 -4.63 12.74
C LEU A 197 16.01 -6.06 13.25
N LEU A 198 14.99 -6.74 12.75
CA LEU A 198 14.70 -8.14 13.06
C LEU A 198 15.37 -9.03 12.02
N ASP A 199 16.02 -10.10 12.45
CA ASP A 199 16.56 -11.19 11.65
C ASP A 199 15.80 -12.49 11.92
N GLU A 200 15.03 -12.95 10.93
CA GLU A 200 14.25 -14.19 10.97
C GLU A 200 15.04 -15.39 11.52
N ARG A 201 16.34 -15.46 11.28
CA ARG A 201 17.19 -16.57 11.73
C ARG A 201 17.41 -16.58 13.25
N LEU A 202 17.29 -15.42 13.89
CA LEU A 202 17.55 -15.21 15.31
C LEU A 202 16.26 -15.14 16.10
N GLU A 203 15.28 -14.33 15.66
CA GLU A 203 14.04 -14.14 16.42
C GLU A 203 12.88 -15.02 15.93
N GLY A 204 13.01 -15.61 14.75
CA GLY A 204 12.01 -16.49 14.15
C GLY A 204 10.88 -15.74 13.44
N TRP A 205 10.26 -16.43 12.48
CA TRP A 205 9.19 -15.89 11.63
C TRP A 205 8.00 -15.31 12.41
N ALA A 206 7.64 -15.91 13.55
CA ALA A 206 6.52 -15.45 14.37
C ALA A 206 6.71 -14.03 14.94
N VAL A 207 7.95 -13.54 15.07
CA VAL A 207 8.22 -12.16 15.49
C VAL A 207 7.99 -11.20 14.32
N ILE A 208 8.46 -11.56 13.12
CA ILE A 208 8.23 -10.80 11.87
C ILE A 208 6.73 -10.63 11.59
N LEU A 209 5.96 -11.72 11.67
CA LEU A 209 4.51 -11.66 11.46
C LEU A 209 3.80 -10.77 12.49
N ARG A 210 4.18 -10.86 13.77
CA ARG A 210 3.59 -10.00 14.82
C ARG A 210 3.88 -8.53 14.56
N MET A 211 5.10 -8.21 14.13
CA MET A 211 5.48 -6.86 13.71
C MET A 211 4.60 -6.39 12.54
N LEU A 212 4.48 -7.17 11.46
CA LEU A 212 3.67 -6.80 10.29
C LEU A 212 2.19 -6.60 10.66
N VAL A 213 1.60 -7.51 11.43
CA VAL A 213 0.20 -7.40 11.91
C VAL A 213 0.02 -6.14 12.76
N ALA A 214 0.95 -5.84 13.66
CA ALA A 214 0.89 -4.64 14.49
C ALA A 214 0.94 -3.36 13.64
N VAL A 215 1.83 -3.31 12.64
CA VAL A 215 1.95 -2.16 11.73
C VAL A 215 0.70 -2.02 10.86
N ILE A 216 0.18 -3.11 10.27
CA ILE A 216 -1.04 -3.08 9.44
C ILE A 216 -2.22 -2.54 10.25
N ASN A 217 -2.43 -3.08 11.45
CA ASN A 217 -3.53 -2.66 12.32
C ASN A 217 -3.38 -1.20 12.75
N ARG A 218 -2.16 -0.79 13.13
CA ARG A 218 -1.91 0.60 13.53
C ARG A 218 -2.14 1.56 12.36
N ALA A 219 -1.59 1.27 11.19
CA ALA A 219 -1.81 2.06 9.98
C ALA A 219 -3.32 2.14 9.66
N ALA A 220 -4.03 1.01 9.67
CA ALA A 220 -5.46 0.98 9.39
C ALA A 220 -6.32 1.74 10.42
N GLN A 221 -5.86 1.86 11.67
CA GLN A 221 -6.50 2.69 12.70
C GLN A 221 -6.26 4.17 12.45
N LEU A 222 -5.04 4.57 12.04
CA LEU A 222 -4.73 5.97 11.73
C LEU A 222 -5.43 6.47 10.46
N GLN A 223 -5.88 5.57 9.59
CA GLN A 223 -6.53 5.91 8.34
C GLN A 223 -8.07 5.82 8.38
N THR A 224 -8.70 5.58 9.56
CA THR A 224 -10.17 5.53 9.66
C THR A 224 -10.82 6.90 9.49
N PRO A 225 -12.09 6.95 9.02
CA PRO A 225 -12.82 8.20 8.83
C PRO A 225 -13.01 9.04 10.10
N ASN A 226 -12.91 8.44 11.29
CA ASN A 226 -12.97 9.20 12.54
C ASN A 226 -11.77 10.15 12.73
N ASN A 227 -10.77 10.09 11.87
CA ASN A 227 -9.64 11.03 11.82
C ASN A 227 -9.86 12.17 10.83
N PHE A 228 -11.10 12.44 10.44
CA PHE A 228 -11.48 13.69 9.78
C PHE A 228 -11.87 14.72 10.84
N PRO A 229 -11.48 16.00 10.70
CA PRO A 229 -12.01 17.05 11.56
C PRO A 229 -13.54 16.96 11.53
N ALA A 230 -14.18 16.81 12.69
CA ALA A 230 -15.62 16.95 12.75
C ALA A 230 -15.93 18.35 12.21
N LYS A 231 -16.80 18.44 11.19
CA LYS A 231 -17.38 19.74 10.82
C LYS A 231 -18.03 20.26 12.10
N SER A 232 -17.44 21.29 12.69
CA SER A 232 -18.12 22.03 13.75
C SER A 232 -19.41 22.53 13.12
N ASN A 233 -20.55 21.99 13.54
CA ASN A 233 -21.84 22.62 13.27
C ASN A 233 -21.86 23.94 14.05
N SER A 234 -21.19 24.94 13.50
CA SER A 234 -21.36 26.35 13.84
C SER A 234 -22.33 26.93 12.83
N GLU A 235 -23.58 26.49 12.91
CA GLU A 235 -24.75 27.22 12.43
C GLU A 235 -25.65 27.29 13.68
N GLU A 236 -25.53 28.35 14.45
CA GLU A 236 -26.29 29.61 14.26
C GLU A 236 -27.74 29.43 14.68
N GLU A 237 -27.92 29.40 16.00
CA GLU A 237 -29.15 29.82 16.65
C GLU A 237 -29.24 31.36 16.53
N SER A 238 -29.55 31.87 15.34
CA SER A 238 -29.97 33.26 15.14
C SER A 238 -31.43 33.26 14.71
N THR A 239 -32.29 33.25 15.71
CA THR A 239 -33.69 33.67 15.63
C THR A 239 -33.77 35.15 15.26
N SER A 240 -34.21 35.46 14.04
CA SER A 240 -35.14 36.57 13.79
C SER A 240 -35.64 36.58 12.36
N MET A 241 -36.97 36.62 12.26
CA MET A 241 -37.79 36.92 11.10
C MET A 241 -37.28 38.13 10.30
N ASP A 242 -37.23 38.05 8.97
CA ASP A 242 -37.88 39.02 8.08
C ASP A 242 -37.86 38.55 6.61
N ASP A 243 -38.95 38.87 5.90
CA ASP A 243 -39.27 38.51 4.52
C ASP A 243 -38.34 39.19 3.49
N GLY A 244 -37.91 38.49 2.44
CA GLY A 244 -37.17 39.12 1.35
C GLY A 244 -36.63 38.19 0.26
N ASP A 245 -37.47 37.97 -0.74
CA ASP A 245 -37.29 37.28 -2.02
C ASP A 245 -36.05 37.73 -2.84
N VAL A 246 -35.07 36.84 -3.12
CA VAL A 246 -34.18 36.90 -4.31
C VAL A 246 -33.66 35.49 -4.67
N LEU A 247 -34.04 34.99 -5.84
CA LEU A 247 -33.47 33.82 -6.50
C LEU A 247 -32.02 34.07 -6.95
N HIS A 248 -31.07 33.28 -6.44
CA HIS A 248 -29.79 33.05 -7.12
C HIS A 248 -29.42 31.56 -7.13
N SER A 249 -29.42 30.99 -8.33
CA SER A 249 -28.95 29.64 -8.61
C SER A 249 -27.43 29.51 -8.39
N PRO A 250 -26.93 28.41 -7.81
CA PRO A 250 -25.48 28.19 -7.69
C PRO A 250 -24.87 27.85 -9.05
N LYS A 251 -23.84 28.62 -9.43
CA LYS A 251 -22.95 28.32 -10.57
C LYS A 251 -22.17 27.03 -10.29
N THR A 252 -22.35 26.04 -11.15
CA THR A 252 -21.49 24.87 -11.26
C THR A 252 -20.14 25.28 -11.85
N PHE A 253 -19.06 25.03 -11.11
CA PHE A 253 -17.69 25.28 -11.54
C PHE A 253 -17.16 24.05 -12.27
N TYR A 254 -17.48 23.92 -13.57
CA TYR A 254 -16.76 23.15 -14.59
C TYR A 254 -17.37 23.54 -15.95
N GLU A 255 -16.83 24.56 -16.61
CA GLU A 255 -16.93 24.66 -18.06
C GLU A 255 -15.50 24.65 -18.62
N ASP A 256 -15.25 23.61 -19.39
CA ASP A 256 -14.01 23.22 -20.03
C ASP A 256 -13.95 23.95 -21.37
N GLU A 257 -13.00 24.88 -21.52
CA GLU A 257 -12.76 25.59 -22.78
C GLU A 257 -11.97 24.68 -23.73
N THR A 258 -12.65 23.91 -24.57
CA THR A 258 -12.04 23.31 -25.76
C THR A 258 -12.00 24.35 -26.89
N ASN A 259 -10.91 25.09 -26.98
CA ASN A 259 -10.48 25.77 -28.20
C ASN A 259 -9.49 24.84 -28.93
N GLU A 260 -9.95 24.12 -29.95
CA GLU A 260 -9.07 23.51 -30.96
C GLU A 260 -9.20 24.30 -32.27
N GLU A 261 -8.20 25.15 -32.50
CA GLU A 261 -7.84 25.65 -33.82
C GLU A 261 -7.31 24.48 -34.66
N ASN A 262 -8.05 24.10 -35.70
CA ASN A 262 -7.55 23.24 -36.77
C ASN A 262 -6.98 24.14 -37.89
N SER A 263 -5.66 24.26 -37.93
CA SER A 263 -4.90 24.77 -39.08
C SER A 263 -4.50 23.62 -40.01
N GLU A 264 -4.93 23.75 -41.26
CA GLU A 264 -4.44 23.21 -42.54
C GLU A 264 -3.24 22.26 -42.57
N ALA A 265 -3.39 21.14 -43.30
CA ALA A 265 -2.47 20.74 -44.38
C ALA A 265 -3.12 19.63 -45.24
N GLY A 266 -3.62 19.99 -46.42
CA GLY A 266 -4.11 19.07 -47.44
C GLY A 266 -3.58 19.46 -48.82
N GLU A 267 -2.38 18.98 -49.17
CA GLU A 267 -1.78 19.10 -50.49
C GLU A 267 -1.54 17.70 -51.05
N LYS A 268 -2.44 17.22 -51.94
CA LYS A 268 -2.17 16.18 -52.96
C LYS A 268 -3.25 16.19 -54.04
N SER A 269 -2.96 16.83 -55.17
CA SER A 269 -3.15 16.39 -56.58
C SER A 269 -3.23 17.58 -57.52
#